data_AF-A0A932UP70-F1
#
_entry.id   AF-A0A932UP70-F1
#
_cell.length_a   1.000
_cell.length_b   1.000
_cell.length_c   1.000
_cell.angle_alpha   90.00
_cell.angle_beta   90.00
_cell.angle_gamma   90.00
#
_symmetry.space_group_name_H-M   'P 1'
#
loop_
_entity.id
_entity.type
_entity.pdbx_description
1 polymer ?
#
loop_
_entity_poly.entity_id
_entity_poly.type
_entity_poly.pdbx_seq_one_letter_code
_entity_poly.pdbx_strand_id
1 'polypeptide(L)'
;MATFADVFAGTGVVARHFKRKGFRVVANDLMTYSYVLLRAEVAQSQYPRFKGPAALLPVAERLEQLGLFGEPEERAALRRVIAYLDSLPGVPGFCHDEYAPEGSAGRRYFTGANAARIDAVREQIEEWWRAGLLTEDERVLLVAAVVEAVPFVANVTGTFGAFLKTWDPRAHKPLRLREPEIVPSDLDHEAHQTDANALVKRLECDVLYLDPPYNVRQYATNYHVLETIAAWDRPRLRGKTGLRPADERRSAYCEASSAGDALADLAAAARCRLLLLSYNSDGLLPERTILQILGSRGTVAVRRRPYRRFRSDADGPKRRYREGDIVSENLYVVPVDNCP
;
A
#
# COMPACT_ATOMS: atom_id res chain seq x y z
N MET A 1 -5.51 19.61 -19.57
CA MET A 1 -4.62 18.62 -18.95
C MET A 1 -5.50 17.71 -18.10
N ALA A 2 -5.41 16.39 -18.26
CA ALA A 2 -6.37 15.48 -17.64
C ALA A 2 -5.96 15.04 -16.22
N THR A 3 -6.94 14.92 -15.33
CA THR A 3 -6.77 14.44 -13.94
C THR A 3 -7.33 13.02 -13.80
N PHE A 4 -6.49 12.11 -13.29
CA PHE A 4 -6.84 10.74 -12.94
C PHE A 4 -6.91 10.60 -11.42
N ALA A 5 -8.02 10.08 -10.90
CA ALA A 5 -8.21 9.84 -9.48
C ALA A 5 -8.32 8.34 -9.20
N ASP A 6 -7.49 7.84 -8.28
CA ASP A 6 -7.54 6.47 -7.75
C ASP A 6 -7.82 6.53 -6.26
N VAL A 7 -9.08 6.31 -5.87
CA VAL A 7 -9.52 6.56 -4.48
C VAL A 7 -9.38 5.34 -3.56
N PHE A 8 -8.97 4.19 -4.12
CA PHE A 8 -8.68 2.93 -3.42
C PHE A 8 -7.30 2.41 -3.86
N ALA A 9 -6.30 3.28 -3.85
CA ALA A 9 -5.09 3.07 -4.62
C ALA A 9 -4.17 1.98 -4.08
N GLY A 10 -4.31 1.54 -2.82
CA GLY A 10 -3.47 0.52 -2.20
C GLY A 10 -1.98 0.83 -2.36
N THR A 11 -1.26 0.02 -3.16
CA THR A 11 0.17 0.19 -3.45
C THR A 11 0.47 1.21 -4.56
N GLY A 12 -0.54 1.89 -5.09
CA GLY A 12 -0.39 2.95 -6.08
C GLY A 12 0.02 2.49 -7.47
N VAL A 13 -0.10 1.20 -7.81
CA VAL A 13 0.34 0.67 -9.11
C VAL A 13 -0.42 1.32 -10.28
N VAL A 14 -1.75 1.46 -10.15
CA VAL A 14 -2.59 2.10 -11.17
C VAL A 14 -2.33 3.61 -11.21
N ALA A 15 -2.35 4.27 -10.06
CA ALA A 15 -1.98 5.68 -9.92
C ALA A 15 -0.63 6.03 -10.60
N ARG A 16 0.44 5.26 -10.32
CA ARG A 16 1.76 5.45 -10.97
C ARG A 16 1.73 5.19 -12.47
N HIS A 17 0.92 4.23 -12.93
CA HIS A 17 0.76 3.98 -14.36
C HIS A 17 0.23 5.24 -15.07
N PHE A 18 -0.82 5.86 -14.54
CA PHE A 18 -1.39 7.08 -15.13
C PHE A 18 -0.49 8.30 -14.96
N LYS A 19 0.27 8.39 -13.86
CA LYS A 19 1.33 9.41 -13.71
C LYS A 19 2.35 9.33 -14.86
N ARG A 20 2.86 8.13 -15.18
CA ARG A 20 3.78 7.92 -16.33
C ARG A 20 3.15 8.24 -17.68
N LYS A 21 1.82 8.28 -17.77
CA LYS A 21 1.07 8.67 -18.98
C LYS A 21 0.81 10.18 -19.07
N GLY A 22 1.31 10.98 -18.12
CA GLY A 22 1.21 12.44 -18.13
C GLY A 22 -0.09 13.00 -17.53
N PHE A 23 -0.83 12.20 -16.77
CA PHE A 23 -1.99 12.69 -16.02
C PHE A 23 -1.54 13.37 -14.72
N ARG A 24 -2.25 14.41 -14.28
CA ARG A 24 -2.25 14.75 -12.84
C ARG A 24 -2.95 13.62 -12.11
N VAL A 25 -2.39 13.20 -10.98
CA VAL A 25 -2.90 12.05 -10.24
C VAL A 25 -3.30 12.46 -8.84
N VAL A 26 -4.51 12.09 -8.45
CA VAL A 26 -4.98 12.14 -7.06
C VAL A 26 -5.15 10.71 -6.58
N ALA A 27 -4.32 10.28 -5.65
CA ALA A 27 -4.38 8.94 -5.07
C ALA A 27 -4.87 9.00 -3.62
N ASN A 28 -5.61 7.99 -3.19
CA ASN A 28 -6.08 7.87 -1.81
C ASN A 28 -6.13 6.43 -1.35
N ASP A 29 -5.88 6.21 -0.07
CA ASP A 29 -6.18 4.96 0.61
C ASP A 29 -6.45 5.20 2.10
N LEU A 30 -7.18 4.30 2.75
CA LEU A 30 -7.51 4.44 4.17
C LEU A 30 -6.32 4.09 5.08
N MET A 31 -5.46 3.16 4.65
CA MET A 31 -4.39 2.60 5.47
C MET A 31 -3.13 3.47 5.45
N THR A 32 -2.43 3.59 6.58
CA THR A 32 -1.18 4.39 6.67
C THR A 32 -0.10 3.80 5.79
N TYR A 33 0.05 2.49 5.77
CA TYR A 33 1.09 1.87 4.94
C TYR A 33 0.87 2.18 3.45
N SER A 34 -0.39 2.18 2.99
CA SER A 34 -0.76 2.57 1.62
C SER A 34 -0.46 4.05 1.40
N TYR A 35 -0.93 4.95 2.29
CA TYR A 35 -0.68 6.39 2.19
C TYR A 35 0.82 6.71 2.08
N VAL A 36 1.67 6.07 2.88
CA VAL A 36 3.13 6.25 2.81
C VAL A 36 3.67 5.91 1.42
N LEU A 37 3.23 4.81 0.81
CA LEU A 37 3.61 4.45 -0.56
C LEU A 37 3.09 5.45 -1.59
N LEU A 38 1.83 5.89 -1.46
CA LEU A 38 1.24 6.87 -2.38
C LEU A 38 1.95 8.22 -2.29
N ARG A 39 2.25 8.70 -1.09
CA ARG A 39 2.94 9.97 -0.89
C ARG A 39 4.37 9.89 -1.45
N ALA A 40 5.07 8.79 -1.21
CA ALA A 40 6.44 8.58 -1.70
C ALA A 40 6.52 8.42 -3.23
N GLU A 41 5.64 7.61 -3.83
CA GLU A 41 5.81 7.17 -5.22
C GLU A 41 4.84 7.83 -6.22
N VAL A 42 3.74 8.44 -5.74
CA VAL A 42 2.73 9.11 -6.58
C VAL A 42 2.78 10.62 -6.40
N ALA A 43 2.70 11.12 -5.16
CA ALA A 43 2.64 12.57 -4.91
C ALA A 43 3.97 13.26 -5.21
N GLN A 44 5.08 12.70 -4.73
CA GLN A 44 6.41 13.23 -5.03
C GLN A 44 6.77 13.04 -6.50
N SER A 45 7.36 14.07 -7.10
CA SER A 45 7.78 14.07 -8.51
C SER A 45 9.29 14.22 -8.70
N GLN A 46 10.04 14.41 -7.61
CA GLN A 46 11.50 14.51 -7.65
C GLN A 46 12.06 13.82 -6.41
N TYR A 47 13.23 13.22 -6.54
CA TYR A 47 13.95 12.68 -5.39
C TYR A 47 14.40 13.83 -4.49
N PRO A 48 14.26 13.73 -3.16
CA PRO A 48 14.76 14.74 -2.26
C PRO A 48 16.29 14.62 -2.09
N ARG A 49 16.92 15.71 -1.64
CA ARG A 49 18.38 15.80 -1.50
C ARG A 49 18.91 15.25 -0.17
N PHE A 50 18.06 15.01 0.82
CA PHE A 50 18.44 14.52 2.16
C PHE A 50 19.49 15.40 2.84
N LYS A 51 19.29 16.72 2.82
CA LYS A 51 20.30 17.70 3.32
C LYS A 51 20.71 17.44 4.78
N GLY A 52 19.77 17.03 5.64
CA GLY A 52 20.05 16.73 7.04
C GLY A 52 20.90 15.46 7.23
N PRO A 53 20.41 14.26 6.87
CA PRO A 53 21.17 13.02 7.03
C PRO A 53 22.51 13.05 6.28
N ALA A 54 22.57 13.65 5.08
CA ALA A 54 23.80 13.71 4.29
C ALA A 54 24.97 14.41 5.02
N ALA A 55 24.68 15.31 5.98
CA ALA A 55 25.70 15.97 6.79
C ALA A 55 26.25 15.10 7.93
N LEU A 56 25.54 14.02 8.31
CA LEU A 56 25.90 13.12 9.42
C LEU A 56 26.54 11.80 8.94
N LEU A 57 26.39 11.48 7.67
CA LEU A 57 27.01 10.29 7.09
C LEU A 57 28.53 10.53 6.97
N PRO A 58 29.40 9.59 7.37
CA PRO A 58 30.83 9.66 7.03
C PRO A 58 30.98 9.41 5.51
N VAL A 59 30.76 10.46 4.72
CA VAL A 59 30.50 10.43 3.27
C VAL A 59 31.76 10.31 2.41
N ALA A 60 32.91 10.86 2.81
CA ALA A 60 33.96 11.18 1.84
C ALA A 60 34.71 9.97 1.23
N GLU A 61 35.17 8.99 2.01
CA GLU A 61 36.12 7.96 1.50
C GLU A 61 35.46 6.76 0.78
N ARG A 62 34.18 6.48 1.03
CA ARG A 62 33.51 5.26 0.52
C ARG A 62 32.83 5.43 -0.83
N LEU A 63 32.59 6.67 -1.25
CA LEU A 63 31.81 6.98 -2.45
C LEU A 63 32.67 7.08 -3.72
N GLU A 64 33.95 7.44 -3.61
CA GLU A 64 34.91 7.35 -4.73
C GLU A 64 35.15 5.90 -5.17
N GLN A 65 35.13 4.94 -4.23
CA GLN A 65 35.43 3.52 -4.50
C GLN A 65 34.28 2.74 -5.16
N LEU A 66 33.05 3.27 -5.18
CA LEU A 66 31.85 2.57 -5.66
C LEU A 66 31.43 2.95 -7.09
N GLY A 67 32.14 3.85 -7.78
CA GLY A 67 31.94 4.11 -9.21
C GLY A 67 30.55 4.67 -9.59
N LEU A 68 29.90 5.43 -8.70
CA LEU A 68 28.52 5.91 -8.85
C LEU A 68 28.35 7.20 -9.69
N PHE A 69 29.24 7.49 -10.63
CA PHE A 69 29.11 8.70 -11.47
C PHE A 69 28.25 8.42 -12.71
N GLY A 70 27.03 8.99 -12.72
CA GLY A 70 26.08 8.98 -13.85
C GLY A 70 24.61 9.20 -13.49
N GLU A 71 24.22 9.15 -12.22
CA GLU A 71 22.83 9.37 -11.79
C GLU A 71 22.54 10.82 -11.35
N PRO A 72 21.29 11.30 -11.45
CA PRO A 72 20.87 12.57 -10.85
C PRO A 72 21.28 12.61 -9.37
N GLU A 73 21.88 13.73 -8.95
CA GLU A 73 22.47 13.93 -7.62
C GLU A 73 21.50 13.56 -6.47
N GLU A 74 20.21 13.79 -6.71
CA GLU A 74 19.10 13.53 -5.78
C GLU A 74 18.80 12.04 -5.58
N ARG A 75 18.75 11.25 -6.66
CA ARG A 75 18.54 9.79 -6.55
C ARG A 75 19.73 9.11 -5.88
N ALA A 76 20.94 9.58 -6.21
CA ALA A 76 22.15 9.12 -5.54
C ALA A 76 22.14 9.44 -4.04
N ALA A 77 21.54 10.57 -3.62
CA ALA A 77 21.37 10.90 -2.20
C ALA A 77 20.49 9.89 -1.46
N LEU A 78 19.34 9.52 -2.02
CA LEU A 78 18.47 8.47 -1.46
C LEU A 78 19.25 7.16 -1.27
N ARG A 79 19.99 6.72 -2.29
CA ARG A 79 20.77 5.48 -2.22
C ARG A 79 21.83 5.49 -1.13
N ARG A 80 22.49 6.63 -0.89
CA ARG A 80 23.45 6.77 0.21
C ARG A 80 22.79 6.62 1.57
N VAL A 81 21.63 7.25 1.75
CA VAL A 81 20.86 7.16 3.00
C VAL A 81 20.37 5.72 3.22
N ILE A 82 19.83 5.08 2.18
CA ILE A 82 19.42 3.67 2.21
C ILE A 82 20.62 2.76 2.56
N ALA A 83 21.77 2.95 1.92
CA ALA A 83 22.97 2.15 2.19
C ALA A 83 23.45 2.27 3.65
N TYR A 84 23.37 3.47 4.23
CA TYR A 84 23.64 3.68 5.65
C TYR A 84 22.64 2.92 6.53
N LEU A 85 21.34 3.08 6.29
CA LEU A 85 20.30 2.37 7.05
C LEU A 85 20.46 0.84 6.92
N ASP A 86 20.88 0.36 5.75
CA ASP A 86 21.17 -1.05 5.49
C ASP A 86 22.41 -1.56 6.25
N SER A 87 23.34 -0.67 6.59
CA SER A 87 24.55 -1.00 7.36
C SER A 87 24.33 -1.08 8.87
N LEU A 88 23.21 -0.55 9.39
CA LEU A 88 22.96 -0.51 10.83
C LEU A 88 22.89 -1.93 11.42
N PRO A 89 23.52 -2.19 12.58
CA PRO A 89 23.25 -3.42 13.32
C PRO A 89 21.77 -3.45 13.74
N GLY A 90 21.19 -4.65 13.78
CA GLY A 90 19.85 -4.82 14.34
C GLY A 90 19.84 -4.53 15.83
N VAL A 91 18.84 -3.80 16.31
CA VAL A 91 18.63 -3.48 17.72
C VAL A 91 17.22 -3.93 18.09
N PRO A 92 17.05 -4.95 18.95
CA PRO A 92 15.73 -5.41 19.37
C PRO A 92 14.87 -4.28 19.95
N GLY A 93 13.63 -4.17 19.46
CA GLY A 93 12.64 -3.24 19.94
C GLY A 93 11.22 -3.79 19.78
N PHE A 94 10.27 -2.93 19.40
CA PHE A 94 8.86 -3.28 19.37
C PHE A 94 8.56 -4.43 18.38
N CYS A 95 9.11 -4.38 17.17
CA CYS A 95 8.89 -5.43 16.17
C CYS A 95 9.53 -6.74 16.59
N HIS A 96 10.71 -6.72 17.20
CA HIS A 96 11.32 -7.91 17.78
C HIS A 96 10.41 -8.54 18.84
N ASP A 97 9.93 -7.75 19.80
CA ASP A 97 9.16 -8.27 20.93
C ASP A 97 7.75 -8.72 20.55
N GLU A 98 7.14 -8.12 19.53
CA GLU A 98 5.77 -8.41 19.13
C GLU A 98 5.65 -9.33 17.91
N TYR A 99 6.63 -9.35 17.01
CA TYR A 99 6.53 -10.04 15.71
C TYR A 99 7.60 -11.11 15.46
N ALA A 100 8.54 -11.30 16.39
CA ALA A 100 9.55 -12.37 16.37
C ALA A 100 9.29 -13.45 17.44
N PRO A 101 9.78 -14.70 17.24
CA PRO A 101 9.52 -15.81 18.16
C PRO A 101 10.16 -15.63 19.53
N GLU A 102 11.22 -14.82 19.62
CA GLU A 102 11.92 -14.49 20.86
C GLU A 102 11.08 -13.58 21.77
N GLY A 103 10.10 -12.86 21.22
CA GLY A 103 9.16 -12.04 21.95
C GLY A 103 8.16 -12.85 22.77
N SER A 104 7.58 -12.22 23.80
CA SER A 104 6.65 -12.89 24.75
C SER A 104 5.42 -13.53 24.08
N ALA A 105 4.98 -12.98 22.95
CA ALA A 105 3.84 -13.50 22.19
C ALA A 105 4.21 -14.65 21.24
N GLY A 106 5.51 -14.95 21.05
CA GLY A 106 6.01 -16.06 20.23
C GLY A 106 5.57 -16.01 18.76
N ARG A 107 5.29 -14.81 18.23
CA ARG A 107 4.80 -14.65 16.85
C ARG A 107 5.94 -14.89 15.87
N ARG A 108 5.63 -15.40 14.68
CA ARG A 108 6.66 -15.75 13.69
C ARG A 108 6.43 -15.02 12.39
N TYR A 109 6.21 -13.72 12.43
CA TYR A 109 6.14 -12.91 11.21
C TYR A 109 7.54 -12.68 10.63
N PHE A 110 8.53 -12.49 11.50
CA PHE A 110 9.93 -12.27 11.12
C PHE A 110 10.84 -13.13 11.99
N THR A 111 12.07 -13.38 11.51
CA THR A 111 13.15 -13.85 12.37
C THR A 111 13.55 -12.73 13.35
N GLY A 112 14.09 -13.06 14.53
CA GLY A 112 14.57 -12.06 15.48
C GLY A 112 15.55 -11.06 14.85
N ALA A 113 16.46 -11.54 14.00
CA ALA A 113 17.40 -10.69 13.26
C ALA A 113 16.70 -9.70 12.32
N ASN A 114 15.69 -10.12 11.55
CA ASN A 114 14.96 -9.21 10.67
C ASN A 114 14.07 -8.25 11.44
N ALA A 115 13.44 -8.70 12.53
CA ALA A 115 12.63 -7.84 13.38
C ALA A 115 13.47 -6.73 14.04
N ALA A 116 14.63 -7.08 14.61
CA ALA A 116 15.57 -6.13 15.18
C ALA A 116 16.16 -5.16 14.13
N ARG A 117 16.26 -5.58 12.87
CA ARG A 117 16.66 -4.69 11.76
C ARG A 117 15.55 -3.71 11.40
N ILE A 118 14.28 -4.13 11.39
CA ILE A 118 13.14 -3.22 11.20
C ILE A 118 13.15 -2.17 12.32
N ASP A 119 13.31 -2.60 13.57
CA ASP A 119 13.38 -1.70 14.73
C ASP A 119 14.51 -0.67 14.60
N ALA A 120 15.74 -1.11 14.35
CA ALA A 120 16.90 -0.22 14.22
C ALA A 120 16.71 0.83 13.11
N VAL A 121 16.24 0.41 11.92
CA VAL A 121 16.03 1.32 10.79
C VAL A 121 14.92 2.32 11.08
N ARG A 122 13.78 1.86 11.59
CA ARG A 122 12.65 2.76 11.86
C ARG A 122 12.95 3.71 13.01
N GLU A 123 13.62 3.27 14.07
CA GLU A 123 14.09 4.18 15.13
C GLU A 123 15.06 5.23 14.61
N GLN A 124 16.00 4.86 13.73
CA GLN A 124 16.92 5.84 13.15
C GLN A 124 16.17 6.90 12.32
N ILE A 125 15.17 6.50 11.53
CA ILE A 125 14.34 7.43 10.75
C ILE A 125 13.58 8.38 11.67
N GLU A 126 12.97 7.86 12.74
CA GLU A 126 12.22 8.69 13.69
C GLU A 126 13.12 9.58 14.56
N GLU A 127 14.34 9.15 14.87
CA GLU A 127 15.36 9.98 15.51
C GLU A 127 15.71 11.18 14.62
N TRP A 128 16.03 10.94 13.34
CA TRP A 128 16.31 12.02 12.40
C TRP A 128 15.13 12.97 12.21
N TRP A 129 13.91 12.44 12.18
CA TRP A 129 12.70 13.26 12.13
C TRP A 129 12.55 14.15 13.37
N ARG A 130 12.67 13.60 14.58
CA ARG A 130 12.57 14.36 15.84
C ARG A 130 13.69 15.40 15.98
N ALA A 131 14.85 15.13 15.41
CA ALA A 131 15.98 16.06 15.36
C ALA A 131 15.83 17.15 14.27
N GLY A 132 14.74 17.15 13.49
CA GLY A 132 14.51 18.12 12.41
C GLY A 132 15.45 17.95 11.21
N LEU A 133 16.03 16.77 11.03
CA LEU A 133 16.96 16.47 9.95
C LEU A 133 16.25 15.99 8.67
N LEU A 134 15.03 15.48 8.81
CA LEU A 134 14.21 15.07 7.68
C LEU A 134 13.07 16.07 7.49
N THR A 135 12.77 16.37 6.24
CA THR A 135 11.44 16.87 5.84
C THR A 135 10.41 15.73 5.94
N GLU A 136 9.12 16.08 5.91
CA GLU A 136 8.04 15.08 5.90
C GLU A 136 8.17 14.13 4.70
N ASP A 137 8.42 14.67 3.51
CA ASP A 137 8.57 13.90 2.28
C ASP A 137 9.78 12.96 2.31
N GLU A 138 10.91 13.41 2.87
CA GLU A 138 12.09 12.56 3.07
C GLU A 138 11.81 11.44 4.07
N ARG A 139 11.15 11.74 5.20
CA ARG A 139 10.75 10.73 6.18
C ARG A 139 9.85 9.68 5.54
N VAL A 140 8.78 10.12 4.86
CA VAL A 140 7.81 9.23 4.22
C VAL A 140 8.48 8.35 3.15
N LEU A 141 9.38 8.91 2.35
CA LEU A 141 10.13 8.14 1.34
C LEU A 141 10.98 7.04 1.99
N LEU A 142 11.64 7.30 3.11
CA LEU A 142 12.40 6.29 3.85
C LEU A 142 11.48 5.25 4.52
N VAL A 143 10.30 5.64 5.01
CA VAL A 143 9.32 4.68 5.55
C VAL A 143 8.79 3.77 4.43
N ALA A 144 8.51 4.32 3.24
CA ALA A 144 8.10 3.55 2.07
C ALA A 144 9.15 2.47 1.71
N ALA A 145 10.43 2.84 1.75
CA ALA A 145 11.54 1.91 1.51
C ALA A 145 11.56 0.71 2.47
N VAL A 146 11.14 0.93 3.74
CA VAL A 146 10.98 -0.14 4.73
C VAL A 146 9.73 -0.97 4.44
N VAL A 147 8.58 -0.32 4.25
CA VAL A 147 7.28 -0.97 4.03
C VAL A 147 7.32 -1.88 2.79
N GLU A 148 7.98 -1.46 1.71
CA GLU A 148 8.16 -2.28 0.51
C GLU A 148 9.08 -3.49 0.74
N ALA A 149 10.09 -3.36 1.59
CA ALA A 149 11.06 -4.42 1.85
C ALA A 149 10.49 -5.54 2.73
N VAL A 150 9.64 -5.19 3.69
CA VAL A 150 9.12 -6.09 4.72
C VAL A 150 8.46 -7.37 4.17
N PRO A 151 7.58 -7.33 3.15
CA PRO A 151 6.98 -8.53 2.58
C PRO A 151 7.98 -9.57 2.06
N PHE A 152 9.19 -9.16 1.67
CA PHE A 152 10.22 -10.05 1.12
C PHE A 152 11.01 -10.81 2.19
N VAL A 153 10.79 -10.50 3.47
CA VAL A 153 11.38 -11.19 4.61
C VAL A 153 10.33 -11.65 5.63
N ALA A 154 9.05 -11.63 5.24
CA ALA A 154 7.93 -12.04 6.07
C ALA A 154 7.58 -13.52 5.90
N ASN A 155 7.20 -14.17 7.00
CA ASN A 155 6.78 -15.55 7.03
C ASN A 155 5.24 -15.69 6.88
N VAL A 156 4.76 -15.30 5.70
CA VAL A 156 3.33 -15.17 5.38
C VAL A 156 3.00 -15.65 3.96
N THR A 157 1.73 -15.97 3.68
CA THR A 157 1.26 -16.45 2.36
C THR A 157 0.66 -15.35 1.48
N GLY A 158 1.04 -14.09 1.72
CA GLY A 158 0.63 -12.92 0.93
C GLY A 158 -0.06 -11.82 1.74
N THR A 159 -0.61 -12.14 2.91
CA THR A 159 -1.15 -11.14 3.85
C THR A 159 -0.60 -11.39 5.25
N PHE A 160 -0.60 -10.36 6.10
CA PHE A 160 -0.17 -10.42 7.50
C PHE A 160 -1.29 -10.85 8.46
N GLY A 161 -2.45 -11.28 7.95
CA GLY A 161 -3.55 -11.77 8.78
C GLY A 161 -3.19 -13.00 9.62
N ALA A 162 -2.18 -13.78 9.20
CA ALA A 162 -1.60 -14.87 9.97
C ALA A 162 -0.14 -15.10 9.55
N PHE A 163 0.63 -15.79 10.40
CA PHE A 163 1.99 -16.25 10.11
C PHE A 163 2.04 -17.78 9.99
N LEU A 164 3.00 -18.30 9.21
CA LEU A 164 3.17 -19.74 9.01
C LEU A 164 3.85 -20.42 10.21
N LYS A 165 3.47 -21.68 10.48
CA LYS A 165 4.13 -22.52 11.50
C LYS A 165 5.55 -22.92 11.10
N THR A 166 5.79 -23.08 9.80
CA THR A 166 7.09 -23.36 9.19
C THR A 166 7.59 -22.09 8.51
N TRP A 167 8.90 -21.84 8.57
CA TRP A 167 9.45 -20.65 7.93
C TRP A 167 9.31 -20.72 6.41
N ASP A 168 8.78 -19.66 5.81
CA ASP A 168 8.95 -19.36 4.41
C ASP A 168 10.45 -19.11 4.15
N PRO A 169 11.07 -19.72 3.10
CA PRO A 169 12.49 -19.51 2.79
C PRO A 169 12.88 -18.03 2.65
N ARG A 170 11.96 -17.17 2.23
CA ARG A 170 12.17 -15.72 2.11
C ARG A 170 12.43 -15.06 3.46
N ALA A 171 11.83 -15.56 4.54
CA ALA A 171 11.98 -15.00 5.89
C ALA A 171 13.41 -15.09 6.45
N HIS A 172 14.23 -15.99 5.89
CA HIS A 172 15.65 -16.12 6.25
C HIS A 172 16.58 -15.18 5.48
N LYS A 173 16.09 -14.53 4.42
CA LYS A 173 16.87 -13.51 3.72
C LYS A 173 17.02 -12.30 4.65
N PRO A 174 18.19 -11.65 4.67
CA PRO A 174 18.36 -10.45 5.47
C PRO A 174 17.53 -9.30 4.87
N LEU A 175 16.90 -8.49 5.74
CA LEU A 175 16.22 -7.27 5.31
C LEU A 175 17.20 -6.34 4.57
N ARG A 176 16.78 -5.93 3.37
CA ARG A 176 17.42 -4.89 2.57
C ARG A 176 16.34 -3.92 2.14
N LEU A 177 16.54 -2.64 2.41
CA LEU A 177 15.56 -1.61 2.03
C LEU A 177 15.43 -1.56 0.51
N ARG A 178 14.22 -1.29 0.04
CA ARG A 178 13.94 -1.16 -1.39
C ARG A 178 13.85 0.31 -1.74
N GLU A 179 14.54 0.72 -2.79
CA GLU A 179 14.46 2.10 -3.28
C GLU A 179 13.08 2.36 -3.90
N PRO A 180 12.26 3.28 -3.35
CA PRO A 180 10.97 3.59 -3.95
C PRO A 180 11.15 4.29 -5.30
N GLU A 181 10.27 3.99 -6.25
CA GLU A 181 10.35 4.57 -7.60
C GLU A 181 9.56 5.87 -7.66
N ILE A 182 10.26 7.00 -7.84
CA ILE A 182 9.62 8.29 -8.11
C ILE A 182 9.55 8.50 -9.61
N VAL A 183 8.33 8.70 -10.12
CA VAL A 183 8.10 9.07 -11.52
C VAL A 183 8.27 10.60 -11.65
N PRO A 184 9.22 11.10 -12.45
CA PRO A 184 9.37 12.54 -12.68
C PRO A 184 8.13 13.15 -13.33
N SER A 185 7.75 14.35 -12.88
CA SER A 185 6.60 15.09 -13.39
C SER A 185 6.64 16.56 -12.95
N ASP A 186 6.20 17.47 -13.81
CA ASP A 186 6.03 18.89 -13.47
C ASP A 186 4.63 19.21 -12.93
N LEU A 187 3.81 18.18 -12.75
CA LEU A 187 2.43 18.30 -12.31
C LEU A 187 2.32 18.15 -10.80
N ASP A 188 1.31 18.80 -10.22
CA ASP A 188 1.00 18.67 -8.80
C ASP A 188 0.14 17.43 -8.56
N HIS A 189 0.74 16.39 -7.97
CA HIS A 189 0.09 15.13 -7.66
C HIS A 189 -0.23 15.05 -6.17
N GLU A 190 -1.33 14.40 -5.84
CA GLU A 190 -1.82 14.34 -4.48
C GLU A 190 -1.89 12.89 -3.98
N ALA A 191 -1.57 12.72 -2.70
CA ALA A 191 -1.83 11.49 -1.95
C ALA A 191 -2.62 11.85 -0.70
N HIS A 192 -3.74 11.16 -0.47
CA HIS A 192 -4.63 11.37 0.67
C HIS A 192 -4.75 10.11 1.53
N GLN A 193 -5.00 10.30 2.81
CA GLN A 193 -5.33 9.23 3.76
C GLN A 193 -6.71 9.46 4.36
N THR A 194 -7.76 9.16 3.61
CA THR A 194 -9.15 9.38 4.05
C THR A 194 -10.08 8.30 3.53
N ASP A 195 -11.29 8.25 4.08
CA ASP A 195 -12.40 7.53 3.48
C ASP A 195 -12.65 8.03 2.04
N ALA A 196 -12.82 7.08 1.11
CA ALA A 196 -12.98 7.36 -0.31
C ALA A 196 -14.28 8.10 -0.62
N ASN A 197 -15.39 7.73 0.04
CA ASN A 197 -16.68 8.42 -0.13
C ASN A 197 -16.58 9.87 0.34
N ALA A 198 -15.86 10.13 1.43
CA ALA A 198 -15.60 11.48 1.89
C ALA A 198 -14.73 12.29 0.91
N LEU A 199 -13.71 11.68 0.30
CA LEU A 199 -12.86 12.34 -0.69
C LEU A 199 -13.61 12.70 -1.97
N VAL A 200 -14.38 11.76 -2.51
CA VAL A 200 -15.09 11.93 -3.79
C VAL A 200 -16.07 13.12 -3.75
N LYS A 201 -16.64 13.44 -2.58
CA LYS A 201 -17.56 14.60 -2.41
C LYS A 201 -16.92 15.96 -2.66
N ARG A 202 -15.59 16.06 -2.59
CA ARG A 202 -14.81 17.29 -2.80
C ARG A 202 -13.81 17.20 -3.95
N LEU A 203 -13.82 16.09 -4.69
CA LEU A 203 -12.89 15.81 -5.77
C LEU A 203 -13.58 15.99 -7.12
N GLU A 204 -12.88 16.63 -8.05
CA GLU A 204 -13.24 16.72 -9.46
C GLU A 204 -12.08 16.17 -10.31
N CYS A 205 -12.39 15.32 -11.28
CA CYS A 205 -11.38 14.69 -12.13
C CYS A 205 -11.94 14.29 -13.50
N ASP A 206 -11.07 14.03 -14.47
CA ASP A 206 -11.53 13.51 -15.76
C ASP A 206 -11.86 12.01 -15.68
N VAL A 207 -11.02 11.25 -14.98
CA VAL A 207 -11.17 9.79 -14.82
C VAL A 207 -11.14 9.43 -13.35
N LEU A 208 -12.23 8.87 -12.82
CA LEU A 208 -12.31 8.30 -11.49
C LEU A 208 -12.21 6.78 -11.57
N TYR A 209 -11.19 6.20 -10.96
CA TYR A 209 -10.98 4.76 -10.85
C TYR A 209 -11.30 4.27 -9.44
N LEU A 210 -12.09 3.21 -9.39
CA LEU A 210 -12.54 2.54 -8.18
C LEU A 210 -12.06 1.10 -8.20
N ASP A 211 -11.32 0.68 -7.18
CA ASP A 211 -10.96 -0.72 -6.91
C ASP A 211 -11.24 -1.05 -5.43
N PRO A 212 -12.52 -0.96 -4.99
CA PRO A 212 -12.85 -1.13 -3.59
C PRO A 212 -12.62 -2.59 -3.16
N PRO A 213 -12.48 -2.83 -1.84
CA PRO A 213 -12.53 -4.19 -1.29
C PRO A 213 -13.76 -4.95 -1.79
N TYR A 214 -13.55 -6.18 -2.24
CA TYR A 214 -14.63 -7.02 -2.78
C TYR A 214 -14.98 -8.22 -1.89
N ASN A 215 -14.35 -8.36 -0.72
CA ASN A 215 -14.57 -9.48 0.20
C ASN A 215 -14.63 -9.02 1.65
N VAL A 216 -15.09 -9.90 2.55
CA VAL A 216 -15.31 -9.56 3.97
C VAL A 216 -14.03 -9.33 4.79
N ARG A 217 -12.85 -9.52 4.20
CA ARG A 217 -11.59 -9.41 4.93
C ARG A 217 -11.17 -7.94 5.02
N GLN A 218 -11.26 -7.41 6.23
CA GLN A 218 -10.80 -6.06 6.53
C GLN A 218 -9.28 -5.93 6.31
N TYR A 219 -8.86 -4.91 5.55
CA TYR A 219 -7.45 -4.62 5.29
C TYR A 219 -6.68 -4.30 6.57
N ALA A 220 -7.31 -3.58 7.50
CA ALA A 220 -6.76 -3.31 8.83
C ALA A 220 -6.37 -4.60 9.58
N THR A 221 -7.09 -5.70 9.36
CA THR A 221 -6.79 -7.02 9.94
C THR A 221 -5.73 -7.77 9.12
N ASN A 222 -5.79 -7.71 7.79
CA ASN A 222 -4.88 -8.45 6.92
C ASN A 222 -3.49 -7.82 6.80
N TYR A 223 -3.34 -6.52 7.05
CA TYR A 223 -2.08 -5.79 6.87
C TYR A 223 -1.66 -5.04 8.13
N HIS A 224 -2.15 -5.47 9.30
CA HIS A 224 -1.91 -4.82 10.60
C HIS A 224 -0.42 -4.67 10.97
N VAL A 225 0.43 -5.59 10.53
CA VAL A 225 1.88 -5.53 10.73
C VAL A 225 2.50 -4.41 9.89
N LEU A 226 2.13 -4.30 8.61
CA LEU A 226 2.59 -3.19 7.75
C LEU A 226 2.09 -1.87 8.29
N GLU A 227 0.83 -1.81 8.74
CA GLU A 227 0.25 -0.63 9.36
C GLU A 227 1.03 -0.19 10.59
N THR A 228 1.46 -1.14 11.43
CA THR A 228 2.26 -0.84 12.62
C THR A 228 3.68 -0.39 12.28
N ILE A 229 4.30 -0.97 11.25
CA ILE A 229 5.63 -0.54 10.79
C ILE A 229 5.58 0.86 10.16
N ALA A 230 4.52 1.16 9.41
CA ALA A 230 4.31 2.46 8.78
C ALA A 230 3.98 3.56 9.81
N ALA A 231 2.98 3.34 10.66
CA ALA A 231 2.55 4.31 11.67
C ALA A 231 3.58 4.49 12.80
N TRP A 232 4.31 3.43 13.14
CA TRP A 232 5.35 3.40 14.17
C TRP A 232 4.89 3.90 15.55
N ASP A 233 3.65 3.62 15.90
CA ASP A 233 2.93 4.13 17.08
C ASP A 233 2.89 3.14 18.26
N ARG A 234 3.57 1.99 18.15
CA ARG A 234 3.75 0.97 19.20
C ARG A 234 2.45 0.62 19.95
N PRO A 235 1.39 0.19 19.25
CA PRO A 235 0.08 -0.05 19.84
C PRO A 235 0.10 -1.27 20.76
N ARG A 236 -0.84 -1.33 21.70
CA ARG A 236 -1.06 -2.55 22.50
C ARG A 236 -1.77 -3.61 21.67
N LEU A 237 -1.02 -4.62 21.24
CA LEU A 237 -1.53 -5.70 20.38
C LEU A 237 -2.39 -6.72 21.14
N ARG A 238 -3.28 -7.41 20.41
CA ARG A 238 -4.18 -8.42 20.97
C ARG A 238 -4.20 -9.71 20.15
N GLY A 239 -4.47 -10.80 20.85
CA GLY A 239 -4.64 -12.11 20.23
C GLY A 239 -3.34 -12.73 19.68
N LYS A 240 -3.49 -13.93 19.12
CA LYS A 240 -2.37 -14.75 18.65
C LYS A 240 -1.62 -14.11 17.48
N THR A 241 -2.33 -13.42 16.60
CA THR A 241 -1.76 -12.77 15.41
C THR A 241 -1.29 -11.34 15.69
N GLY A 242 -1.57 -10.77 16.87
CA GLY A 242 -1.06 -9.45 17.25
C GLY A 242 -1.79 -8.31 16.56
N LEU A 243 -3.12 -8.37 16.53
CA LEU A 243 -3.94 -7.32 15.94
C LEU A 243 -3.83 -6.03 16.74
N ARG A 244 -3.78 -4.92 16.01
CA ARG A 244 -3.96 -3.57 16.58
C ARG A 244 -5.34 -3.50 17.26
N PRO A 245 -5.53 -2.62 18.27
CA PRO A 245 -6.87 -2.33 18.81
C PRO A 245 -7.85 -2.05 17.67
N ALA A 246 -9.14 -2.36 17.90
CA ALA A 246 -10.17 -2.13 16.88
C ALA A 246 -10.09 -0.68 16.39
N ASP A 247 -9.64 -0.55 15.15
CA ASP A 247 -9.42 0.73 14.49
C ASP A 247 -10.76 1.21 13.90
N GLU A 248 -10.97 2.51 13.87
CA GLU A 248 -12.07 3.15 13.15
C GLU A 248 -11.94 2.95 11.62
N ARG A 249 -10.74 2.57 11.14
CA ARG A 249 -10.41 2.31 9.72
C ARG A 249 -10.98 1.00 9.17
N ARG A 250 -12.23 0.68 9.48
CA ARG A 250 -12.98 -0.40 8.82
C ARG A 250 -13.58 0.12 7.53
N SER A 251 -13.50 -0.70 6.48
CA SER A 251 -14.14 -0.36 5.20
C SER A 251 -15.58 -0.86 5.16
N ALA A 252 -16.51 0.03 4.82
CA ALA A 252 -17.91 -0.34 4.54
C ALA A 252 -18.05 -1.27 3.33
N TYR A 253 -17.04 -1.27 2.44
CA TYR A 253 -16.96 -2.18 1.28
C TYR A 253 -16.59 -3.61 1.66
N CYS A 254 -16.04 -3.84 2.86
CA CYS A 254 -15.80 -5.18 3.40
C CYS A 254 -17.03 -5.76 4.13
N GLU A 255 -18.19 -5.11 4.11
CA GLU A 255 -19.39 -5.56 4.82
C GLU A 255 -20.55 -5.70 3.81
N ALA A 256 -21.05 -6.92 3.64
CA ALA A 256 -22.06 -7.22 2.61
C ALA A 256 -23.36 -6.40 2.77
N SER A 257 -23.69 -6.02 4.00
CA SER A 257 -24.87 -5.21 4.31
C SER A 257 -24.74 -3.73 3.96
N SER A 258 -23.52 -3.20 3.81
CA SER A 258 -23.29 -1.76 3.55
C SER A 258 -22.51 -1.47 2.27
N ALA A 259 -21.86 -2.45 1.65
CA ALA A 259 -21.04 -2.25 0.46
C ALA A 259 -21.85 -1.65 -0.71
N GLY A 260 -23.13 -2.02 -0.84
CA GLY A 260 -24.00 -1.52 -1.91
C GLY A 260 -24.32 -0.05 -1.73
N ASP A 261 -24.72 0.33 -0.51
CA ASP A 261 -25.03 1.72 -0.15
C ASP A 261 -23.78 2.60 -0.24
N ALA A 262 -22.62 2.10 0.18
CA ALA A 262 -21.35 2.80 0.05
C ALA A 262 -21.00 3.07 -1.42
N LEU A 263 -21.14 2.07 -2.30
CA LEU A 263 -20.92 2.26 -3.75
C LEU A 263 -21.92 3.26 -4.34
N ALA A 264 -23.18 3.21 -3.92
CA ALA A 264 -24.22 4.13 -4.39
C ALA A 264 -23.94 5.59 -3.98
N ASP A 265 -23.59 5.85 -2.72
CA ASP A 265 -23.22 7.19 -2.23
C ASP A 265 -21.97 7.72 -2.98
N LEU A 266 -20.96 6.88 -3.19
CA LEU A 266 -19.75 7.27 -3.92
C LEU A 266 -20.08 7.62 -5.37
N ALA A 267 -20.81 6.75 -6.08
CA ALA A 267 -21.16 6.96 -7.48
C ALA A 267 -22.02 8.23 -7.67
N ALA A 268 -22.95 8.50 -6.76
CA ALA A 268 -23.79 9.69 -6.78
C ALA A 268 -22.99 10.99 -6.53
N ALA A 269 -21.99 10.95 -5.64
CA ALA A 269 -21.14 12.09 -5.33
C ALA A 269 -20.07 12.37 -6.40
N ALA A 270 -19.72 11.37 -7.22
CA ALA A 270 -18.62 11.44 -8.17
C ALA A 270 -18.80 12.52 -9.23
N ARG A 271 -17.89 13.51 -9.24
CA ARG A 271 -17.76 14.53 -10.29
C ARG A 271 -16.62 14.15 -11.22
N CYS A 272 -16.95 13.40 -12.26
CA CYS A 272 -15.98 12.97 -13.26
C CYS A 272 -16.60 12.79 -14.64
N ARG A 273 -15.75 12.74 -15.69
CA ARG A 273 -16.19 12.48 -17.07
C ARG A 273 -16.28 10.98 -17.36
N LEU A 274 -15.38 10.20 -16.78
CA LEU A 274 -15.30 8.76 -16.92
C LEU A 274 -15.16 8.10 -15.55
N LEU A 275 -16.13 7.25 -15.17
CA LEU A 275 -16.05 6.42 -13.98
C LEU A 275 -15.69 4.99 -14.39
N LEU A 276 -14.65 4.46 -13.75
CA LEU A 276 -14.15 3.10 -13.92
C LEU A 276 -14.28 2.34 -12.61
N LEU A 277 -14.90 1.16 -12.62
CA LEU A 277 -14.92 0.26 -11.46
C LEU A 277 -14.30 -1.08 -11.85
N SER A 278 -13.22 -1.43 -11.16
CA SER A 278 -12.66 -2.77 -11.12
C SER A 278 -13.35 -3.56 -10.01
N TYR A 279 -13.92 -4.71 -10.35
CA TYR A 279 -14.58 -5.56 -9.35
C TYR A 279 -14.58 -7.03 -9.76
N ASN A 280 -14.30 -7.89 -8.78
CA ASN A 280 -14.27 -9.32 -8.98
C ASN A 280 -15.68 -9.93 -9.07
N SER A 281 -15.88 -10.90 -9.97
CA SER A 281 -17.16 -11.60 -10.11
C SER A 281 -17.57 -12.42 -8.87
N ASP A 282 -16.62 -12.78 -8.00
CA ASP A 282 -16.84 -13.51 -6.74
C ASP A 282 -16.95 -12.55 -5.53
N GLY A 283 -17.13 -11.25 -5.80
CA GLY A 283 -17.21 -10.23 -4.76
C GLY A 283 -18.58 -10.15 -4.06
N LEU A 284 -18.64 -9.33 -3.00
CA LEU A 284 -19.86 -9.17 -2.18
C LEU A 284 -21.07 -8.60 -2.94
N LEU A 285 -20.83 -7.75 -3.94
CA LEU A 285 -21.87 -7.07 -4.70
C LEU A 285 -22.25 -7.89 -5.94
N PRO A 286 -23.52 -8.29 -6.07
CA PRO A 286 -24.00 -8.90 -7.30
C PRO A 286 -23.84 -7.94 -8.49
N GLU A 287 -23.47 -8.47 -9.67
CA GLU A 287 -23.30 -7.66 -10.89
C GLU A 287 -24.54 -6.82 -11.22
N ARG A 288 -25.75 -7.37 -11.03
CA ARG A 288 -27.01 -6.63 -11.22
C ARG A 288 -27.08 -5.35 -10.37
N THR A 289 -26.57 -5.40 -9.15
CA THR A 289 -26.56 -4.26 -8.22
C THR A 289 -25.55 -3.22 -8.68
N ILE A 290 -24.37 -3.65 -9.12
CA ILE A 290 -23.35 -2.76 -9.69
C ILE A 290 -23.90 -2.06 -10.93
N LEU A 291 -24.50 -2.80 -11.87
CA LEU A 291 -25.08 -2.25 -13.09
C LEU A 291 -26.20 -1.25 -12.79
N GLN A 292 -27.06 -1.53 -11.80
CA GLN A 292 -28.10 -0.61 -11.38
C GLN A 292 -27.53 0.68 -10.78
N ILE A 293 -26.55 0.58 -9.88
CA ILE A 293 -25.93 1.75 -9.24
C ILE A 293 -25.22 2.61 -10.28
N LEU A 294 -24.33 2.01 -11.07
CA LEU A 294 -23.53 2.72 -12.06
C LEU A 294 -24.37 3.23 -13.23
N GLY A 295 -25.44 2.50 -13.60
CA GLY A 295 -26.38 2.90 -14.65
C GLY A 295 -27.13 4.19 -14.34
N SER A 296 -27.19 4.62 -13.08
CA SER A 296 -27.72 5.94 -12.70
C SER A 296 -26.84 7.11 -13.14
N ARG A 297 -25.59 6.85 -13.51
CA ARG A 297 -24.60 7.86 -13.93
C ARG A 297 -24.36 7.90 -15.43
N GLY A 298 -24.73 6.84 -16.16
CA GLY A 298 -24.58 6.77 -17.61
C GLY A 298 -24.64 5.33 -18.13
N THR A 299 -24.48 5.16 -19.44
CA THR A 299 -24.50 3.83 -20.06
C THR A 299 -23.27 3.02 -19.64
N VAL A 300 -23.49 1.86 -19.02
CA VAL A 300 -22.42 1.00 -18.50
C VAL A 300 -21.95 0.00 -19.56
N ALA A 301 -20.66 0.07 -19.91
CA ALA A 301 -19.99 -0.98 -20.68
C ALA A 301 -19.16 -1.87 -19.75
N VAL A 302 -19.20 -3.20 -19.95
CA VAL A 302 -18.43 -4.15 -19.13
C VAL A 302 -17.35 -4.81 -19.98
N ARG A 303 -16.12 -4.84 -19.47
CA ARG A 303 -14.99 -5.61 -20.00
C ARG A 303 -14.64 -6.70 -18.99
N ARG A 304 -14.54 -7.95 -19.43
CA ARG A 304 -14.31 -9.10 -18.55
C ARG A 304 -12.98 -9.76 -18.88
N ARG A 305 -12.22 -10.10 -17.85
CA ARG A 305 -10.99 -10.88 -17.96
C ARG A 305 -11.12 -12.14 -17.09
N PRO A 306 -11.45 -13.30 -17.70
CA PRO A 306 -11.55 -14.56 -16.95
C PRO A 306 -10.18 -15.02 -16.47
N TYR A 307 -10.14 -15.61 -15.29
CA TYR A 307 -8.95 -16.23 -14.71
C TYR A 307 -9.35 -17.36 -13.75
N ARG A 308 -8.40 -18.24 -13.43
CA ARG A 308 -8.65 -19.36 -12.52
C ARG A 308 -8.75 -18.87 -11.08
N ARG A 309 -9.76 -19.32 -10.35
CA ARG A 309 -9.94 -18.97 -8.94
C ARG A 309 -8.69 -19.39 -8.14
N PHE A 310 -8.20 -18.49 -7.29
CA PHE A 310 -7.05 -18.80 -6.42
C PHE A 310 -7.44 -19.90 -5.42
N ARG A 311 -6.59 -20.92 -5.31
CA ARG A 311 -6.79 -22.07 -4.41
C ARG A 311 -5.68 -22.10 -3.38
N SER A 312 -6.04 -22.02 -2.09
CA SER A 312 -5.07 -21.97 -0.99
C SER A 312 -4.59 -23.34 -0.50
N ASP A 313 -5.24 -24.44 -0.91
CA ASP A 313 -4.90 -25.81 -0.49
C ASP A 313 -4.56 -26.69 -1.70
N ALA A 314 -3.72 -27.70 -1.51
CA ALA A 314 -3.45 -28.73 -2.50
C ALA A 314 -4.70 -29.60 -2.76
N ASP A 315 -4.89 -30.00 -4.02
CA ASP A 315 -6.01 -30.84 -4.43
C ASP A 315 -5.94 -32.21 -3.72
N GLY A 316 -7.04 -32.67 -3.13
CA GLY A 316 -7.12 -33.91 -2.38
C GLY A 316 -8.42 -34.68 -2.62
N PRO A 317 -8.44 -36.01 -2.42
CA PRO A 317 -9.51 -36.91 -2.87
C PRO A 317 -10.87 -36.70 -2.18
N LYS A 318 -10.92 -35.92 -1.09
CA LYS A 318 -12.17 -35.63 -0.34
C LYS A 318 -12.81 -34.28 -0.70
N ARG A 319 -12.23 -33.51 -1.64
CA ARG A 319 -12.70 -32.16 -1.93
C ARG A 319 -13.75 -32.15 -3.05
N ARG A 320 -14.95 -31.65 -2.74
CA ARG A 320 -16.00 -31.36 -3.72
C ARG A 320 -15.88 -29.89 -4.14
N TYR A 321 -15.55 -29.64 -5.41
CA TYR A 321 -15.46 -28.29 -5.97
C TYR A 321 -16.86 -27.76 -6.27
N ARG A 322 -17.06 -26.44 -6.13
CA ARG A 322 -18.23 -25.77 -6.73
C ARG A 322 -18.04 -25.80 -8.25
N GLU A 323 -19.14 -25.98 -8.99
CA GLU A 323 -19.15 -25.87 -10.44
C GLU A 323 -18.65 -24.48 -10.87
N GLY A 324 -17.70 -24.42 -11.80
CA GLY A 324 -17.08 -23.16 -12.25
C GLY A 324 -15.81 -22.78 -11.45
N ASP A 325 -14.64 -23.12 -12.02
CA ASP A 325 -13.32 -22.75 -11.49
C ASP A 325 -12.75 -21.46 -12.12
N ILE A 326 -13.58 -20.79 -12.94
CA ILE A 326 -13.26 -19.56 -13.62
C ILE A 326 -14.08 -18.45 -12.97
N VAL A 327 -13.37 -17.44 -12.46
CA VAL A 327 -13.92 -16.15 -12.05
C VAL A 327 -13.42 -15.10 -13.03
N SER A 328 -13.99 -13.90 -13.02
CA SER A 328 -13.51 -12.80 -13.86
C SER A 328 -13.25 -11.54 -13.08
N GLU A 329 -12.16 -10.85 -13.43
CA GLU A 329 -12.05 -9.43 -13.12
C GLU A 329 -12.91 -8.66 -14.12
N ASN A 330 -13.85 -7.88 -13.61
CA ASN A 330 -14.75 -7.07 -14.42
C ASN A 330 -14.37 -5.60 -14.30
N LEU A 331 -14.17 -4.94 -15.43
CA LEU A 331 -14.03 -3.50 -15.52
C LEU A 331 -15.32 -2.90 -16.07
N TYR A 332 -16.05 -2.19 -15.23
CA TYR A 332 -17.22 -1.40 -15.59
C TYR A 332 -16.76 -0.01 -16.01
N VAL A 333 -17.22 0.44 -17.17
CA VAL A 333 -16.82 1.70 -17.81
C VAL A 333 -18.07 2.53 -18.02
N VAL A 334 -18.10 3.72 -17.42
CA VAL A 334 -19.26 4.61 -17.41
C VAL A 334 -18.83 6.01 -17.84
N PRO A 335 -19.06 6.39 -19.11
CA PRO A 335 -19.09 7.79 -19.49
C PRO A 335 -20.22 8.46 -18.71
N VAL A 336 -19.92 9.48 -17.90
CA VAL A 336 -20.91 10.09 -17.00
C VAL A 336 -21.72 11.12 -17.78
N ASP A 337 -23.05 10.96 -17.76
CA ASP A 337 -23.99 11.90 -18.37
C ASP A 337 -24.01 13.21 -17.56
N ASN A 338 -23.89 14.36 -18.24
CA ASN A 338 -23.87 15.70 -17.62
C ASN A 338 -22.73 15.91 -16.61
N CYS A 339 -21.48 15.83 -17.09
CA CYS A 339 -20.33 16.34 -16.34
C CYS A 339 -20.54 17.84 -16.02
N PRO A 340 -20.17 18.32 -14.80
CA PRO A 340 -20.15 19.75 -14.52
C PRO A 340 -19.31 20.55 -15.53
#